data_AF-A0A376WUQ5-F1
#
_entry.id   AF-A0A376WUQ5-F1
#
_cell.length_a   1.000
_cell.length_b   1.000
_cell.length_c   1.000
_cell.angle_alpha   90.00
_cell.angle_beta   90.00
_cell.angle_gamma   90.00
#
_symmetry.space_group_name_H-M   'P 1'
#
loop_
_entity.id
_entity.type
_entity.pdbx_description
1 polymer ?
#
loop_
_entity_poly.entity_id
_entity_poly.type
_entity_poly.pdbx_seq_one_letter_code
_entity_poly.pdbx_strand_id
1 'polypeptide(L)'
;MATGASTCELAILLIDARKGVLDQTRRHSFISTLLGIKHLVVAINKMDLVDYSEKTFTRIREDYLTFAGQLPGNLDIRFVPLSALEGDNVASQSESMAWYSGPTLLEVLETVEIQRVVDAQPMRFPVQYVNRPNLDFRGYAGNAGIRSRRSRATSQSAALWCGIKRRPDRDF
;
A
#
# COMPACT_ATOMS: atom_id res chain seq x y z
N MET A 1 -7.57 8.40 -3.59
CA MET A 1 -7.29 7.06 -3.02
C MET A 1 -7.88 5.93 -3.86
N ALA A 2 -9.20 5.85 -4.04
CA ALA A 2 -9.85 4.62 -4.50
C ALA A 2 -9.47 4.14 -5.92
N THR A 3 -9.21 5.05 -6.87
CA THR A 3 -8.86 4.68 -8.25
C THR A 3 -7.47 4.04 -8.34
N GLY A 4 -6.45 4.64 -7.72
CA GLY A 4 -5.08 4.09 -7.72
C GLY A 4 -4.95 2.82 -6.88
N ALA A 5 -5.60 2.77 -5.72
CA ALA A 5 -5.54 1.60 -4.84
C ALA A 5 -6.30 0.37 -5.37
N SER A 6 -7.16 0.53 -6.39
CA SER A 6 -7.97 -0.56 -6.95
C SER A 6 -7.17 -1.64 -7.70
N THR A 7 -5.96 -1.31 -8.13
CA THR A 7 -5.05 -2.22 -8.85
C THR A 7 -3.79 -2.55 -8.06
N CYS A 8 -3.63 -2.01 -6.85
CA CYS A 8 -2.44 -2.21 -6.04
C CYS A 8 -2.50 -3.55 -5.30
N GLU A 9 -1.33 -4.16 -5.16
CA GLU A 9 -1.15 -5.41 -4.39
C GLU A 9 -0.53 -5.10 -3.00
N LEU A 10 0.13 -3.95 -2.85
CA LEU A 10 0.73 -3.41 -1.62
C LEU A 10 0.35 -1.94 -1.43
N ALA A 11 0.21 -1.49 -0.17
CA ALA A 11 0.02 -0.08 0.16
C ALA A 11 1.06 0.40 1.18
N ILE A 12 1.66 1.56 0.91
CA ILE A 12 2.54 2.27 1.84
C ILE A 12 1.70 3.30 2.61
N LEU A 13 1.72 3.22 3.94
CA LEU A 13 1.04 4.12 4.86
C LEU A 13 2.07 4.97 5.58
N LEU A 14 2.13 6.25 5.20
CA LEU A 14 3.07 7.20 5.79
C LEU A 14 2.52 7.79 7.09
N ILE A 15 3.28 7.68 8.17
CA ILE A 15 2.96 8.25 9.49
C ILE A 15 4.04 9.26 9.87
N ASP A 16 3.67 10.43 10.38
CA ASP A 16 4.63 11.41 10.93
C ASP A 16 4.96 11.02 12.38
N ALA A 17 6.24 10.76 12.69
CA ALA A 17 6.69 10.29 14.00
C ALA A 17 6.30 11.24 15.16
N ARG A 18 6.15 12.54 14.90
CA ARG A 18 5.73 13.50 15.92
C ARG A 18 4.24 13.42 16.25
N LYS A 19 3.43 13.00 15.26
CA LYS A 19 1.96 12.98 15.38
C LYS A 19 1.43 11.58 15.70
N GLY A 20 2.14 10.53 15.28
CA GLY A 20 1.69 9.16 15.41
C GLY A 20 0.45 8.86 14.56
N VAL A 21 -0.35 7.89 15.01
CA VAL A 21 -1.52 7.41 14.26
C VAL A 21 -2.66 8.42 14.28
N LEU A 22 -3.04 8.93 13.11
CA LEU A 22 -4.15 9.87 12.95
C LEU A 22 -5.38 9.20 12.32
N ASP A 23 -6.53 9.86 12.38
CA ASP A 23 -7.77 9.38 11.73
C ASP A 23 -7.60 9.17 10.22
N GLN A 24 -6.76 9.97 9.57
CA GLN A 24 -6.41 9.77 8.17
C GLN A 24 -5.69 8.44 7.97
N THR A 25 -4.69 8.12 8.79
CA THR A 25 -3.98 6.83 8.75
C THR A 25 -4.96 5.68 8.90
N ARG A 26 -5.87 5.75 9.88
CA ARG A 26 -6.90 4.74 10.11
C ARG A 26 -7.83 4.57 8.90
N ARG A 27 -8.33 5.69 8.37
CA ARG A 27 -9.22 5.70 7.19
C ARG A 27 -8.53 5.12 5.96
N HIS A 28 -7.26 5.47 5.71
CA HIS A 28 -6.51 4.98 4.56
C HIS A 28 -6.22 3.49 4.69
N SER A 29 -5.89 3.03 5.89
CA SER A 29 -5.72 1.59 6.19
C SER A 29 -7.00 0.82 5.90
N PHE A 30 -8.14 1.31 6.37
CA PHE A 30 -9.45 0.69 6.14
C PHE A 30 -9.82 0.63 4.65
N ILE A 31 -9.59 1.72 3.91
CA ILE A 31 -9.84 1.75 2.46
C ILE A 31 -8.94 0.74 1.74
N SER A 32 -7.66 0.67 2.09
CA SER A 32 -6.72 -0.30 1.49
C SER A 32 -7.17 -1.75 1.73
N THR A 33 -7.62 -2.07 2.95
CA THR A 33 -8.13 -3.41 3.27
C THR A 33 -9.46 -3.72 2.60
N LEU A 34 -10.35 -2.74 2.44
CA LEU A 34 -11.60 -2.92 1.68
C LEU A 34 -11.35 -3.16 0.19
N LEU A 35 -10.34 -2.49 -0.37
CA LEU A 35 -9.84 -2.77 -1.71
C LEU A 35 -9.02 -4.07 -1.78
N GLY A 36 -8.90 -4.77 -0.64
CA GLY A 36 -8.25 -6.05 -0.37
C GLY A 36 -6.78 -6.12 -0.74
N ILE A 37 -6.09 -5.00 -0.53
CA ILE A 37 -4.65 -4.97 -0.39
C ILE A 37 -4.32 -5.72 0.89
N LYS A 38 -3.49 -6.78 0.79
CA LYS A 38 -3.11 -7.62 1.93
C LYS A 38 -1.79 -7.19 2.57
N HIS A 39 -0.89 -6.61 1.78
CA HIS A 39 0.43 -6.18 2.24
C HIS A 39 0.40 -4.68 2.54
N LEU A 40 0.62 -4.32 3.80
CA LEU A 40 0.67 -2.95 4.28
C LEU A 40 2.07 -2.63 4.81
N VAL A 41 2.69 -1.58 4.29
CA VAL A 41 3.97 -1.08 4.79
C VAL A 41 3.73 0.23 5.52
N VAL A 42 3.89 0.23 6.83
CA VAL A 42 3.75 1.41 7.68
C VAL A 42 5.11 2.09 7.78
N ALA A 43 5.27 3.17 7.01
CA ALA A 43 6.46 4.00 6.99
C ALA A 43 6.34 5.11 8.04
N ILE A 44 7.05 4.98 9.16
CA ILE A 44 7.10 5.99 10.22
C ILE A 44 8.21 6.99 9.85
N ASN A 45 7.80 8.09 9.24
CA ASN A 45 8.66 9.11 8.67
C ASN A 45 8.94 10.24 9.69
N LYS A 46 9.99 11.01 9.42
CA LYS A 46 10.48 12.13 10.23
C LYS A 46 11.07 11.71 11.58
N MET A 47 11.78 10.59 11.60
CA MET A 47 12.48 10.11 12.80
C MET A 47 13.58 11.06 13.26
N ASP A 48 14.13 11.87 12.35
CA ASP A 48 15.07 12.96 12.62
C ASP A 48 14.50 13.99 13.62
N LEU A 49 13.20 14.28 13.55
CA LEU A 49 12.55 15.27 14.42
C LEU A 49 12.18 14.73 15.81
N VAL A 50 12.45 13.46 16.07
CA VAL A 50 12.23 12.80 17.36
C VAL A 50 13.51 12.11 17.84
N ASP A 51 14.67 12.63 17.41
CA ASP A 51 16.01 12.17 17.77
C ASP A 51 16.20 10.66 17.57
N TYR A 52 15.60 10.10 16.52
CA TYR A 52 15.66 8.67 16.17
C TYR A 52 15.24 7.74 17.32
N SER A 53 14.32 8.20 18.18
CA SER A 53 13.91 7.48 19.39
C SER A 53 13.18 6.17 19.11
N GLU A 54 13.77 5.05 19.55
CA GLU A 54 13.15 3.71 19.52
C GLU A 54 11.81 3.69 20.29
N LYS A 55 11.73 4.39 21.42
CA LYS A 55 10.51 4.45 22.23
C LYS A 55 9.34 5.06 21.45
N THR A 56 9.59 6.11 20.68
CA THR A 56 8.56 6.75 19.85
C THR A 56 8.10 5.80 18.74
N PHE A 57 9.04 5.12 18.08
CA PHE A 57 8.72 4.12 17.06
C PHE A 57 7.86 2.98 17.63
N THR A 58 8.29 2.38 18.74
CA THR A 58 7.61 1.24 19.37
C THR A 58 6.20 1.63 19.82
N ARG A 59 6.02 2.81 20.40
CA ARG A 59 4.69 3.33 20.75
C ARG A 59 3.77 3.44 19.53
N ILE A 60 4.25 4.05 18.44
CA ILE A 60 3.44 4.21 17.22
C ILE A 60 3.11 2.86 16.59
N ARG A 61 4.06 1.91 16.62
CA ARG A 61 3.88 0.55 16.16
C ARG A 61 2.77 -0.16 16.94
N GLU A 62 2.80 -0.09 18.27
CA GLU A 62 1.79 -0.69 19.15
C GLU A 62 0.41 -0.05 18.96
N ASP A 63 0.35 1.29 18.89
CA ASP A 63 -0.88 2.04 18.62
C ASP A 63 -1.53 1.59 17.29
N TYR A 64 -0.69 1.41 16.26
CA TYR A 64 -1.16 0.97 14.96
C TYR A 64 -1.57 -0.51 14.95
N LEU A 65 -0.82 -1.40 15.61
CA LEU A 65 -1.18 -2.82 15.73
C LEU A 65 -2.51 -3.01 16.46
N THR A 66 -2.75 -2.22 17.51
CA THR A 66 -4.02 -2.20 18.24
C THR A 66 -5.19 -1.84 17.32
N PHE A 67 -5.01 -0.80 16.49
CA PHE A 67 -5.99 -0.43 15.47
C PHE A 67 -6.12 -1.50 14.38
N ALA A 68 -5.01 -2.09 13.93
CA ALA A 68 -4.99 -3.09 12.87
C ALA A 68 -5.76 -4.37 13.25
N GLY A 69 -5.85 -4.69 14.54
CA GLY A 69 -6.72 -5.78 15.04
C GLY A 69 -8.21 -5.58 14.73
N GLN A 70 -8.65 -4.37 14.38
CA GLN A 70 -10.02 -4.07 13.96
C GLN A 70 -10.21 -4.21 12.45
N LEU A 71 -9.13 -4.36 11.67
CA LEU A 71 -9.21 -4.46 10.22
C LEU A 71 -9.61 -5.88 9.79
N PRO A 72 -10.42 -6.02 8.73
CA PRO A 72 -10.85 -7.32 8.26
C PRO A 72 -9.73 -8.05 7.51
N GLY A 73 -9.54 -9.33 7.83
CA GLY A 73 -8.67 -10.26 7.09
C GLY A 73 -7.28 -10.43 7.69
N ASN A 74 -6.55 -11.43 7.19
CA ASN A 74 -5.16 -11.65 7.56
C ASN A 74 -4.26 -10.70 6.75
N LEU A 75 -3.68 -9.70 7.42
CA LEU A 75 -2.86 -8.65 6.81
C LEU A 75 -1.39 -8.89 7.12
N ASP A 76 -0.53 -8.75 6.12
CA ASP A 76 0.93 -8.69 6.28
C ASP A 76 1.32 -7.23 6.50
N ILE A 77 1.65 -6.86 7.74
CA ILE A 77 1.95 -5.49 8.14
C ILE A 77 3.43 -5.40 8.51
N ARG A 78 4.17 -4.59 7.77
CA ARG A 78 5.60 -4.31 8.00
C ARG A 78 5.77 -2.86 8.44
N PHE A 79 6.67 -2.62 9.39
CA PHE A 79 6.96 -1.28 9.90
C PHE A 79 8.39 -0.89 9.54
N VAL A 80 8.56 0.31 9.00
CA VAL A 80 9.89 0.85 8.66
C VAL A 80 10.00 2.25 9.26
N PRO A 81 10.90 2.48 10.25
CA PRO A 81 11.25 3.82 10.69
C PRO A 81 12.19 4.44 9.65
N LEU A 82 11.90 5.65 9.18
CA LEU A 82 12.70 6.31 8.17
C LEU A 82 12.73 7.84 8.32
N SER A 83 13.73 8.47 7.73
CA SER A 83 13.76 9.91 7.47
C SER A 83 13.85 10.13 5.97
N ALA A 84 12.75 10.58 5.36
CA ALA A 84 12.74 10.86 3.93
C ALA A 84 13.60 12.09 3.55
N LEU A 85 13.90 12.96 4.53
CA LEU A 85 14.74 14.13 4.31
C LEU A 85 16.23 13.75 4.30
N GLU A 86 16.65 12.96 5.30
CA GLU A 86 18.05 12.54 5.47
C GLU A 86 18.39 11.27 4.66
N GLY A 87 17.37 10.56 4.16
CA GLY A 87 17.53 9.32 3.38
C GLY A 87 17.61 8.04 4.22
N ASP A 88 17.56 8.15 5.54
CA ASP A 88 17.65 7.02 6.48
C ASP A 88 16.57 5.97 6.26
N ASN A 89 16.98 4.71 6.09
CA ASN A 89 16.12 3.54 5.89
C ASN A 89 15.17 3.64 4.67
N VAL A 90 15.44 4.56 3.74
CA VAL A 90 14.70 4.67 2.47
C VAL A 90 15.25 3.69 1.45
N ALA A 91 16.52 3.83 1.10
CA ALA A 91 17.24 2.94 0.19
C ALA A 91 18.49 2.32 0.84
N SER A 92 19.12 3.06 1.77
CA SER A 92 20.25 2.60 2.57
C SER A 92 19.85 2.48 4.04
N GLN A 93 20.47 1.55 4.76
CA GLN A 93 20.28 1.41 6.19
C GLN A 93 20.84 2.63 6.93
N SER A 94 20.14 3.07 7.98
CA SER A 94 20.52 4.22 8.78
C SER A 94 21.57 3.85 9.84
N GLU A 95 22.62 4.66 9.98
CA GLU A 95 23.56 4.56 11.11
C GLU A 95 22.96 5.16 12.40
N SER A 96 22.07 6.16 12.27
CA SER A 96 21.41 6.86 13.38
C SER A 96 20.38 6.00 14.12
N MET A 97 19.94 4.90 13.52
CA MET A 97 18.96 3.96 14.09
C MET A 97 19.55 2.56 14.24
N ALA A 98 20.70 2.43 14.93
CA ALA A 98 21.36 1.14 15.18
C ALA A 98 20.48 0.09 15.90
N TRP A 99 19.43 0.53 16.59
CA TRP A 99 18.44 -0.35 17.22
C TRP A 99 17.47 -1.01 16.22
N TYR A 100 17.32 -0.46 15.01
CA TYR A 100 16.47 -1.02 13.97
C TYR A 100 17.27 -1.97 13.07
N SER A 101 17.06 -3.27 13.25
CA SER A 101 17.69 -4.32 12.45
C SER A 101 16.82 -4.83 11.29
N GLY A 102 15.74 -4.10 10.96
CA GLY A 102 14.82 -4.49 9.89
C GLY A 102 15.27 -4.03 8.50
N PRO A 103 14.55 -4.45 7.45
CA PRO A 103 14.85 -4.04 6.08
C PRO A 103 14.54 -2.55 5.84
N THR A 104 15.21 -1.97 4.85
CA THR A 104 14.89 -0.63 4.33
C THR A 104 13.54 -0.64 3.59
N LEU A 105 12.99 0.54 3.33
CA LEU A 105 11.74 0.64 2.55
C LEU A 105 11.89 0.02 1.15
N LEU A 106 13.01 0.25 0.48
CA LEU A 106 13.27 -0.31 -0.85
C LEU A 106 13.37 -1.84 -0.81
N GLU A 107 14.12 -2.40 0.15
CA GLU A 107 14.24 -3.85 0.33
C GLU A 107 12.88 -4.50 0.61
N VAL A 108 12.02 -3.85 1.41
CA VAL A 108 10.65 -4.34 1.62
C VAL A 108 9.89 -4.41 0.29
N LEU A 109 9.99 -3.39 -0.56
CA LEU A 109 9.29 -3.38 -1.84
C LEU A 109 9.80 -4.43 -2.83
N GLU A 110 11.08 -4.79 -2.76
CA GLU A 110 11.69 -5.82 -3.59
C GLU A 110 11.43 -7.25 -3.09
N THR A 111 11.27 -7.43 -1.78
CA THR A 111 11.14 -8.76 -1.14
C THR A 111 9.70 -9.20 -0.87
N VAL A 112 8.71 -8.32 -1.03
CA VAL A 112 7.30 -8.71 -0.84
C VAL A 112 6.90 -9.69 -1.94
N GLU A 113 6.76 -10.95 -1.56
CA GLU A 113 6.20 -11.98 -2.44
C GLU A 113 4.69 -11.78 -2.59
N ILE A 114 4.30 -11.30 -3.76
CA ILE A 114 2.90 -11.15 -4.12
C ILE A 114 2.41 -12.49 -4.68
N GLN A 115 1.86 -13.33 -3.81
CA GLN A 115 1.22 -14.58 -4.24
C GLN A 115 -0.03 -14.27 -5.07
N ARG A 116 0.12 -14.36 -6.39
CA ARG A 116 -1.00 -14.29 -7.33
C ARG A 116 -1.80 -15.58 -7.23
N VAL A 117 -2.87 -15.56 -6.44
CA VAL A 117 -3.87 -16.65 -6.34
C VAL A 117 -4.74 -16.69 -7.61
N VAL A 118 -4.10 -16.71 -8.78
CA VAL A 118 -4.72 -16.71 -10.11
C VAL A 118 -4.94 -18.15 -10.57
N ASP A 119 -4.04 -19.07 -10.22
CA ASP A 119 -4.01 -20.43 -10.78
C ASP A 119 -5.15 -21.34 -10.29
N ALA A 120 -5.81 -20.99 -9.19
CA ALA A 120 -6.88 -21.80 -8.58
C ALA A 120 -8.31 -21.27 -8.82
N GLN A 121 -8.50 -20.17 -9.56
CA GLN A 121 -9.83 -19.60 -9.76
C GLN A 121 -10.49 -20.10 -11.06
N PRO A 122 -11.83 -20.27 -11.08
CA PRO A 122 -12.55 -20.60 -12.31
C PRO A 122 -12.28 -19.55 -13.39
N MET A 123 -11.97 -20.01 -14.61
CA MET A 123 -11.77 -19.13 -15.76
C MET A 123 -13.02 -18.27 -15.99
N ARG A 124 -12.84 -16.95 -16.14
CA ARG A 124 -13.91 -16.01 -16.49
C ARG A 124 -13.56 -15.30 -17.77
N PHE A 125 -14.39 -15.41 -18.81
CA PHE A 125 -14.19 -14.72 -20.08
C PHE A 125 -15.22 -13.58 -20.24
N PRO A 126 -14.86 -12.32 -19.93
CA PRO A 126 -15.76 -11.19 -20.12
C PRO A 126 -15.91 -10.89 -21.61
N VAL A 127 -17.05 -11.29 -22.19
CA VAL A 127 -17.40 -10.92 -23.57
C VAL A 127 -17.52 -9.40 -23.67
N GLN A 128 -16.70 -8.78 -24.52
CA GLN A 128 -16.71 -7.35 -24.79
C GLN A 128 -17.42 -7.04 -26.11
N TYR A 129 -17.36 -7.97 -27.07
CA TYR A 129 -17.90 -7.78 -28.40
C TYR A 129 -18.44 -9.10 -28.96
N VAL A 130 -19.58 -9.05 -29.65
CA VAL A 130 -20.14 -10.20 -30.36
C VAL A 130 -19.98 -9.95 -31.86
N ASN A 131 -19.10 -10.72 -32.49
CA ASN A 131 -18.83 -10.64 -33.92
C ASN A 131 -19.83 -11.51 -34.70
N ARG A 132 -20.53 -10.90 -35.65
CA ARG A 132 -21.41 -11.56 -36.61
C ARG A 132 -21.16 -11.02 -38.03
N PRO A 133 -20.16 -11.55 -38.75
CA PRO A 133 -19.86 -11.16 -40.12
C PRO A 133 -20.85 -11.77 -41.13
N ASN A 134 -21.50 -12.89 -40.80
CA ASN A 134 -22.54 -13.55 -41.60
C ASN A 134 -23.51 -14.34 -40.69
N LEU A 135 -24.52 -15.00 -41.26
CA LEU A 135 -25.55 -15.74 -40.52
C LEU A 135 -24.99 -16.98 -39.79
N ASP A 136 -23.96 -17.60 -40.36
CA ASP A 136 -23.41 -18.88 -39.89
C ASP A 136 -22.31 -18.71 -38.82
N PHE A 137 -21.74 -17.52 -38.66
CA PHE A 137 -20.70 -17.26 -37.67
C PHE A 137 -21.19 -16.35 -36.53
N ARG A 138 -20.93 -16.80 -35.30
CA ARG A 138 -21.12 -16.00 -34.09
C ARG A 138 -19.88 -16.13 -33.18
N GLY A 139 -19.01 -15.13 -33.24
CA GLY A 139 -17.81 -15.06 -32.40
C GLY A 139 -18.04 -14.20 -31.17
N TYR A 140 -17.55 -14.64 -30.01
CA TYR A 140 -17.52 -13.84 -28.79
C TYR A 140 -16.09 -13.37 -28.54
N ALA A 141 -15.84 -12.09 -28.74
CA ALA A 141 -14.56 -11.46 -28.52
C ALA A 141 -14.54 -10.73 -27.18
N GLY A 142 -13.39 -10.77 -26.53
CA GLY A 142 -13.13 -10.14 -25.26
C GLY A 142 -11.69 -10.40 -24.86
N ASN A 143 -11.16 -9.62 -23.93
CA ASN A 143 -9.84 -9.92 -23.41
C ASN A 143 -9.90 -11.23 -22.63
N ALA A 144 -9.08 -12.20 -23.05
CA ALA A 144 -8.79 -13.40 -22.30
C ALA A 144 -7.99 -13.01 -21.05
N GLY A 145 -8.70 -12.52 -20.04
CA GLY A 145 -8.17 -12.38 -18.69
C GLY A 145 -8.73 -13.52 -17.87
N ILE A 146 -7.90 -14.24 -17.12
CA ILE A 146 -8.37 -14.89 -15.90
C ILE A 146 -8.80 -13.73 -14.99
N ARG A 147 -10.05 -13.31 -15.14
CA ARG A 147 -10.64 -12.30 -14.27
C ARG A 147 -11.01 -13.02 -12.97
N SER A 148 -10.00 -13.20 -12.13
CA SER A 148 -10.21 -12.98 -10.70
C SER A 148 -11.02 -11.68 -10.58
N ARG A 149 -11.83 -11.54 -9.53
CA ARG A 149 -12.58 -10.29 -9.27
C ARG A 149 -11.70 -9.02 -9.32
N ARG A 150 -10.37 -9.17 -9.36
CA ARG A 150 -9.36 -8.16 -9.65
C ARG A 150 -8.38 -8.64 -10.73
N SER A 151 -8.45 -8.07 -11.92
CA SER A 151 -7.27 -7.89 -12.78
C SER A 151 -7.61 -6.91 -13.90
N ARG A 152 -7.24 -5.63 -13.70
CA ARG A 152 -6.72 -4.82 -14.80
C ARG A 152 -5.21 -4.87 -14.64
N ALA A 153 -4.55 -5.50 -15.60
CA ALA A 153 -3.12 -5.68 -15.62
C ALA A 153 -2.43 -4.33 -15.87
N THR A 154 -1.80 -3.82 -14.82
CA THR A 154 -0.55 -3.06 -14.88
C THR A 154 0.02 -3.15 -13.47
N SER A 155 1.11 -3.90 -13.29
CA SER A 155 1.89 -3.86 -12.06
C SER A 155 2.42 -2.43 -11.91
N GLN A 156 1.72 -1.60 -11.15
CA GLN A 156 2.23 -0.30 -10.70
C GLN A 156 2.36 -0.37 -9.19
N SER A 157 3.59 -0.39 -8.71
CA SER A 157 3.93 -0.05 -7.34
C SER A 157 3.59 1.44 -7.15
N ALA A 158 2.37 1.74 -6.72
CA ALA A 158 1.99 3.11 -6.43
C ALA A 158 2.46 3.47 -5.00
N ALA A 159 3.55 4.23 -4.91
CA ALA A 159 3.89 4.92 -3.67
C ALA A 159 2.86 6.03 -3.43
N LEU A 160 1.97 5.84 -2.45
CA LEU A 160 1.02 6.88 -2.05
C LEU A 160 1.74 7.95 -1.21
N TRP A 161 2.14 9.03 -1.86
CA TRP A 161 2.71 10.21 -1.22
C TRP A 161 1.58 11.18 -0.81
N CYS A 162 1.35 11.35 0.49
CA CYS A 162 0.40 12.34 1.00
C CYS A 162 1.15 13.63 1.36
N GLY A 163 1.20 14.56 0.41
CA GLY A 163 1.77 15.90 0.60
C GLY A 163 1.01 16.72 1.66
N ILE A 164 1.77 17.38 2.52
CA ILE A 164 1.29 18.37 3.49
C ILE A 164 0.72 19.55 2.69
N LYS A 165 -0.60 19.69 2.62
CA LYS A 165 -1.22 20.95 2.21
C LYS A 165 -0.96 22.00 3.29
N ARG A 166 -0.05 22.94 3.02
CA ARG A 166 -0.10 24.27 3.65
C ARG A 166 -1.47 24.87 3.31
N ARG A 167 -2.23 25.29 4.33
CA ARG A 167 -3.40 26.15 4.12
C ARG A 167 -2.90 27.47 3.51
N PRO A 168 -3.51 28.00 2.45
CA PRO A 168 -3.39 29.42 2.17
C PRO A 168 -4.20 30.17 3.22
N ASP A 169 -3.57 31.17 3.85
CA ASP A 169 -4.23 32.13 4.71
C ASP A 169 -5.39 32.77 3.95
N ARG A 170 -6.55 32.82 4.62
CA ARG A 170 -7.66 33.66 4.21
C ARG A 170 -7.35 35.06 4.71
N ASP A 171 -7.11 35.98 3.79
CA ASP A 171 -7.40 37.39 3.98
C ASP A 171 -7.96 37.96 2.67
N PHE A 172 -9.11 38.61 2.81
CA PHE A 172 -10.02 39.23 1.82
C PHE A 172 -11.01 38.31 1.08
#